data_AF-K1S9B2-F1
#
_entry.id   AF-K1S9B2-F1
#
_cell.length_a   1.000
_cell.length_b   1.000
_cell.length_c   1.000
_cell.angle_alpha   90.00
_cell.angle_beta   90.00
_cell.angle_gamma   90.00
#
_symmetry.space_group_name_H-M   'P 1'
#
loop_
_entity.id
_entity.type
_entity.pdbx_description
1 polymer ?
#
loop_
_entity_poly.entity_id
_entity_poly.type
_entity_poly.pdbx_seq_one_letter_code
_entity_poly.pdbx_strand_id
1 'polypeptide(L)'
;MTEIPLREEVHVLFLDIQMPELNGLEFSRMVSPETRIIFTTAFGQYALDSYKVNALDYLLKPISYVDFLQSVNKAVQWYELKQKADNGVDADEADDCIYVKSDYKLLRIALDRILYIEGLKDYIKIHVEDEPKAILSLISMKAMEEKLPSSRFIRVHRSFIVQKSKIKVLDR
;
A
#
# COMPACT_ATOMS: atom_id res chain seq x y z
N MET A 1 10.86 -31.30 -2.39
CA MET A 1 10.01 -30.43 -3.23
C MET A 1 8.68 -30.28 -2.49
N THR A 2 8.45 -29.16 -1.80
CA THR A 2 7.10 -28.90 -1.27
C THR A 2 6.26 -28.53 -2.48
N GLU A 3 5.38 -29.42 -2.89
CA GLU A 3 4.47 -29.22 -4.01
C GLU A 3 3.69 -27.92 -3.78
N ILE A 4 3.76 -26.98 -4.73
CA ILE A 4 2.87 -25.81 -4.71
C ILE A 4 1.46 -26.39 -4.82
N PRO A 5 0.56 -26.16 -3.85
CA PRO A 5 -0.77 -26.74 -3.89
C PRO A 5 -1.50 -26.24 -5.15
N LEU A 6 -1.70 -27.13 -6.11
CA LEU A 6 -2.38 -26.87 -7.40
C LEU A 6 -3.83 -26.38 -7.26
N ARG A 7 -4.34 -26.25 -6.04
CA ARG A 7 -5.73 -25.86 -5.73
C ARG A 7 -5.87 -24.50 -5.07
N GLU A 8 -4.78 -23.81 -4.76
CA GLU A 8 -4.83 -22.48 -4.12
C GLU A 8 -4.08 -21.45 -4.96
N GLU A 9 -4.70 -20.29 -5.14
CA GLU A 9 -4.07 -19.17 -5.86
C GLU A 9 -2.94 -18.58 -5.02
N VAL A 10 -1.71 -18.82 -5.45
CA VAL A 10 -0.51 -18.26 -4.83
C VAL A 10 -0.17 -16.92 -5.47
N HIS A 11 -0.37 -15.84 -4.75
CA HIS A 11 -0.11 -14.48 -5.22
C HIS A 11 1.34 -14.02 -4.98
N VAL A 12 1.95 -14.54 -3.92
CA VAL A 12 3.30 -14.16 -3.49
C VAL A 12 4.07 -15.41 -3.08
N LEU A 13 5.29 -15.53 -3.58
CA LEU A 13 6.20 -16.64 -3.29
C LEU A 13 7.52 -16.11 -2.71
N PHE A 14 7.90 -16.62 -1.54
CA PHE A 14 9.25 -16.45 -1.02
C PHE A 14 10.12 -17.58 -1.55
N LEU A 15 11.16 -17.27 -2.32
CA LEU A 15 11.94 -18.25 -3.07
C LEU A 15 13.42 -18.16 -2.72
N ASP A 16 14.04 -19.28 -2.34
CA ASP A 16 15.51 -19.32 -2.20
C ASP A 16 16.17 -19.34 -3.58
N ILE A 17 17.22 -18.55 -3.77
CA ILE A 17 18.03 -18.59 -4.99
C ILE A 17 18.85 -19.89 -5.04
N GLN A 18 19.41 -20.32 -3.91
CA GLN A 18 20.18 -21.55 -3.84
C GLN A 18 19.30 -22.70 -3.38
N MET A 19 18.75 -23.42 -4.36
CA MET A 19 18.05 -24.67 -4.12
C MET A 19 18.82 -25.82 -4.77
N PRO A 20 18.79 -27.03 -4.17
CA PRO A 20 19.28 -28.24 -4.83
C PRO A 20 18.51 -28.50 -6.12
N GLU A 21 19.19 -29.06 -7.12
CA GLU A 21 18.64 -29.53 -8.40
C GLU A 21 18.16 -28.44 -9.37
N LEU A 22 17.48 -27.39 -8.89
CA LEU A 22 16.97 -26.30 -9.71
C LEU A 22 17.19 -24.96 -9.03
N ASN A 23 17.91 -24.05 -9.66
CA ASN A 23 18.19 -22.73 -9.08
C ASN A 23 16.91 -21.87 -9.01
N GLY A 24 16.74 -21.10 -7.94
CA GLY A 24 15.54 -20.27 -7.74
C GLY A 24 15.29 -19.23 -8.83
N LEU A 25 16.34 -18.68 -9.44
CA LEU A 25 16.20 -17.80 -10.59
C LEU A 25 15.63 -18.55 -11.81
N GLU A 26 15.96 -19.81 -11.97
CA GLU A 26 15.44 -20.65 -13.06
C GLU A 26 14.00 -21.05 -12.79
N PHE A 27 13.71 -21.48 -11.56
CA PHE A 27 12.36 -21.79 -11.12
C PHE A 27 11.41 -20.59 -11.26
N SER A 28 11.89 -19.37 -10.95
CA SER A 28 11.09 -18.14 -11.08
C SER A 28 10.54 -17.88 -12.48
N ARG A 29 11.21 -18.40 -13.52
CA ARG A 29 10.75 -18.27 -14.92
C ARG A 29 9.64 -19.26 -15.27
N MET A 30 9.45 -20.29 -14.45
CA MET A 30 8.40 -21.31 -14.60
C MET A 30 7.16 -20.99 -13.75
N VAL A 31 7.31 -20.09 -12.77
CA VAL A 31 6.20 -19.60 -11.94
C VAL A 31 5.27 -18.73 -12.80
N SER A 32 3.97 -18.77 -12.49
CA SER A 32 2.97 -17.95 -13.15
C SER A 32 3.37 -16.47 -13.13
N PRO A 33 3.22 -15.72 -14.24
CA PRO A 33 3.44 -14.26 -14.26
C PRO A 33 2.58 -13.50 -13.24
N GLU A 34 1.47 -14.13 -12.83
CA GLU A 34 0.49 -13.65 -11.87
C GLU A 34 0.91 -13.80 -10.41
N THR A 35 2.02 -14.51 -10.15
CA THR A 35 2.62 -14.67 -8.82
C THR A 35 3.86 -13.80 -8.74
N ARG A 36 3.95 -12.95 -7.71
CA ARG A 36 5.19 -12.18 -7.44
C ARG A 36 6.14 -12.96 -6.56
N ILE A 37 7.43 -12.72 -6.79
CA ILE A 37 8.49 -13.44 -6.12
C ILE A 37 9.30 -12.46 -5.27
N ILE A 38 9.50 -12.83 -4.00
CA ILE A 38 10.50 -12.23 -3.11
C ILE A 38 11.61 -13.26 -2.95
N PHE A 39 12.80 -12.94 -3.42
CA PHE A 39 13.92 -13.86 -3.29
C PHE A 39 14.53 -13.80 -1.90
N THR A 40 15.00 -14.95 -1.43
CA THR A 40 15.81 -15.06 -0.23
C THR A 40 17.16 -15.68 -0.63
N THR A 41 18.26 -15.20 -0.07
CA THR A 41 19.60 -15.72 -0.42
C THR A 41 20.59 -15.48 0.70
N ALA A 42 21.61 -16.32 0.82
CA ALA A 42 22.75 -16.06 1.72
C ALA A 42 23.84 -15.19 1.07
N PHE A 43 23.72 -14.84 -0.22
CA PHE A 43 24.77 -14.17 -0.98
C PHE A 43 24.28 -12.84 -1.56
N GLY A 44 24.90 -11.74 -1.13
CA GLY A 44 24.54 -10.39 -1.57
C GLY A 44 24.80 -10.13 -3.06
N GLN A 45 25.72 -10.88 -3.70
CA GLN A 45 26.07 -10.70 -5.11
C GLN A 45 24.90 -10.94 -6.08
N TYR A 46 23.94 -11.79 -5.73
CA TYR A 46 22.76 -12.04 -6.57
C TYR A 46 21.73 -10.90 -6.53
N ALA A 47 21.83 -9.97 -5.56
CA ALA A 47 21.01 -8.75 -5.53
C ALA A 47 21.29 -7.82 -6.73
N LEU A 48 22.43 -7.99 -7.41
CA LEU A 48 22.80 -7.22 -8.60
C LEU A 48 22.32 -7.89 -9.91
N ASP A 49 22.35 -9.24 -9.97
CA ASP A 49 21.82 -10.02 -11.10
C ASP A 49 20.28 -9.97 -11.20
N SER A 50 19.64 -9.43 -10.17
CA SER A 50 18.21 -9.26 -9.97
C SER A 50 17.50 -8.44 -11.05
N TYR A 51 18.22 -7.60 -11.79
CA TYR A 51 17.64 -6.81 -12.89
C TYR A 51 17.08 -7.68 -14.03
N LYS A 52 17.48 -8.95 -14.12
CA LYS A 52 17.05 -9.88 -15.17
C LYS A 52 15.73 -10.60 -14.85
N VAL A 53 15.22 -10.49 -13.63
CA VAL A 53 14.01 -11.17 -13.17
C VAL A 53 13.07 -10.17 -12.50
N ASN A 54 11.78 -10.21 -12.85
CA ASN A 54 10.75 -9.28 -12.38
C ASN A 54 10.33 -9.57 -10.93
N ALA A 55 11.30 -9.58 -10.02
CA ALA A 55 11.12 -9.82 -8.60
C ALA A 55 10.65 -8.57 -7.87
N LEU A 56 9.88 -8.77 -6.81
CA LEU A 56 9.35 -7.71 -5.99
C LEU A 56 10.35 -7.22 -4.93
N ASP A 57 11.12 -8.15 -4.36
CA ASP A 57 12.15 -7.80 -3.37
C ASP A 57 13.19 -8.92 -3.19
N TYR A 58 14.28 -8.58 -2.49
CA TYR A 58 15.37 -9.50 -2.16
C TYR A 58 15.72 -9.41 -0.67
N LEU A 59 15.72 -10.56 0.00
CA LEU A 59 16.03 -10.70 1.41
C LEU A 59 17.32 -11.49 1.61
N LEU A 60 18.31 -10.86 2.24
CA LEU A 60 19.55 -11.53 2.61
C LEU A 60 19.32 -12.34 3.89
N LYS A 61 19.80 -13.57 3.92
CA LYS A 61 19.83 -14.43 5.10
C LYS A 61 21.06 -14.06 5.97
N PRO A 62 20.91 -13.96 7.30
CA PRO A 62 19.69 -14.16 8.08
C PRO A 62 18.68 -13.01 7.88
N ILE A 63 17.42 -13.36 7.66
CA ILE A 63 16.37 -12.38 7.34
C ILE A 63 15.99 -11.63 8.62
N SER A 64 16.22 -10.32 8.65
CA SER A 64 15.77 -9.49 9.76
C SER A 64 14.25 -9.32 9.71
N TYR A 65 13.61 -9.20 10.88
CA TYR A 65 12.17 -8.93 10.94
C TYR A 65 11.79 -7.62 10.24
N VAL A 66 12.67 -6.62 10.30
CA VAL A 66 12.45 -5.32 9.66
C VAL A 66 12.42 -5.46 8.14
N ASP A 67 13.39 -6.15 7.56
CA ASP A 67 13.46 -6.36 6.11
C ASP A 67 12.29 -7.22 5.63
N PHE A 68 11.99 -8.30 6.37
CA PHE A 68 10.83 -9.15 6.08
C PHE A 68 9.53 -8.33 6.04
N LEU A 69 9.29 -7.50 7.06
CA LEU A 69 8.08 -6.69 7.15
C LEU A 69 7.99 -5.67 5.99
N GLN A 70 9.13 -5.09 5.58
CA GLN A 70 9.17 -4.19 4.43
C GLN A 70 8.81 -4.92 3.13
N SER A 71 9.39 -6.11 2.89
CA SER A 71 9.07 -6.91 1.69
C SER A 71 7.62 -7.38 1.66
N VAL A 72 7.07 -7.80 2.80
CA VAL A 72 5.64 -8.16 2.92
C VAL A 72 4.75 -6.96 2.61
N ASN A 73 5.06 -5.77 3.13
CA ASN A 73 4.28 -4.58 2.85
C ASN A 73 4.30 -4.22 1.35
N LYS A 74 5.43 -4.38 0.66
CA LYS A 74 5.51 -4.22 -0.81
C LYS A 74 4.60 -5.23 -1.52
N ALA A 75 4.55 -6.47 -1.03
CA ALA A 75 3.74 -7.54 -1.62
C ALA A 75 2.25 -7.29 -1.47
N VAL A 76 1.83 -6.83 -0.29
CA VAL A 76 0.45 -6.41 -0.04
C VAL A 76 0.06 -5.26 -0.98
N GLN A 77 0.89 -4.22 -1.10
CA GLN A 77 0.61 -3.09 -1.99
C GLN A 77 0.48 -3.52 -3.46
N TRP A 78 1.40 -4.36 -3.94
CA TRP A 78 1.32 -4.88 -5.29
C TRP A 78 0.02 -5.67 -5.52
N TYR A 79 -0.35 -6.53 -4.56
CA TYR A 79 -1.56 -7.35 -4.66
C TYR A 79 -2.84 -6.49 -4.65
N GLU A 80 -2.88 -5.44 -3.83
CA GLU A 80 -3.98 -4.48 -3.83
C GLU A 80 -4.11 -3.74 -5.18
N LEU A 81 -2.98 -3.34 -5.79
CA LEU A 81 -2.99 -2.72 -7.12
C LEU A 81 -3.45 -3.70 -8.20
N LYS A 82 -3.01 -4.96 -8.13
CA LYS A 82 -3.42 -5.99 -9.09
C LYS A 82 -4.91 -6.31 -8.99
N GLN A 83 -5.46 -6.49 -7.79
CA GLN A 83 -6.90 -6.71 -7.62
C GLN A 83 -7.74 -5.57 -8.17
N LYS A 84 -7.27 -4.32 -8.07
CA LYS A 84 -7.91 -3.16 -8.70
C LYS A 84 -7.89 -3.23 -10.24
N ALA A 85 -6.85 -3.81 -10.83
CA ALA A 85 -6.73 -3.95 -12.27
C ALA A 85 -7.51 -5.16 -12.83
N ASP A 86 -7.51 -6.30 -12.11
CA ASP A 86 -8.14 -7.55 -12.57
C ASP A 86 -9.65 -7.58 -12.40
N ASN A 87 -10.20 -6.85 -11.41
CA ASN A 87 -11.65 -6.84 -11.19
C ASN A 87 -12.43 -6.07 -12.26
N GLY A 88 -11.78 -5.49 -13.28
CA GLY A 88 -12.48 -4.76 -14.37
C GLY A 88 -13.46 -3.72 -13.85
N VAL A 89 -13.27 -3.24 -12.62
CA VAL A 89 -14.07 -2.19 -12.03
C VAL A 89 -13.47 -0.92 -12.57
N ASP A 90 -14.32 -0.14 -13.22
CA ASP A 90 -14.04 1.21 -13.68
C ASP A 90 -13.14 1.96 -12.69
N ALA A 91 -12.36 2.88 -13.23
CA ALA A 91 -11.43 3.77 -12.54
C ALA A 91 -12.04 4.64 -11.41
N ASP A 92 -13.24 4.32 -10.90
CA ASP A 92 -14.03 5.05 -9.92
C ASP A 92 -13.88 4.52 -8.47
N GLU A 93 -13.52 3.26 -8.19
CA GLU A 93 -13.40 2.77 -6.79
C GLU A 93 -12.04 3.04 -6.13
N ALA A 94 -11.00 3.36 -6.90
CA ALA A 94 -9.74 3.86 -6.36
C ALA A 94 -9.87 5.29 -5.80
N ASP A 95 -10.91 6.02 -6.21
CA ASP A 95 -11.12 7.43 -5.90
C ASP A 95 -11.89 7.68 -4.60
N ASP A 96 -12.45 6.63 -3.97
CA ASP A 96 -13.38 6.78 -2.84
C ASP A 96 -12.78 6.47 -1.46
N CYS A 97 -11.46 6.23 -1.38
CA CYS A 97 -10.73 6.03 -0.13
C CYS A 97 -9.35 6.69 -0.16
N ILE A 98 -8.85 7.10 1.00
CA ILE A 98 -7.46 7.56 1.20
C ILE A 98 -6.72 6.69 2.22
N TYR A 99 -5.41 6.61 2.06
CA TYR A 99 -4.53 5.94 3.01
C TYR A 99 -3.70 6.96 3.78
N VAL A 100 -3.74 6.85 5.10
CA VAL A 100 -3.14 7.82 6.03
C VAL A 100 -2.33 7.08 7.08
N LYS A 101 -1.07 7.51 7.27
CA LYS A 101 -0.20 6.94 8.30
C LYS A 101 -0.51 7.59 9.65
N SER A 102 -0.86 6.79 10.66
CA SER A 102 -1.20 7.21 12.02
C SER A 102 -0.71 6.17 13.03
N ASP A 103 -0.02 6.57 14.09
CA ASP A 103 0.47 5.68 15.17
C ASP A 103 1.17 4.40 14.67
N TYR A 104 2.07 4.55 13.69
CA TYR A 104 2.80 3.46 13.03
C TYR A 104 1.93 2.48 12.22
N LYS A 105 0.64 2.78 12.03
CA LYS A 105 -0.30 2.03 11.21
C LYS A 105 -0.64 2.80 9.94
N LEU A 106 -0.99 2.08 8.88
CA LEU A 106 -1.58 2.65 7.69
C LEU A 106 -3.10 2.44 7.78
N LEU A 107 -3.85 3.54 7.87
CA LEU A 107 -5.30 3.52 7.98
C LEU A 107 -5.92 3.83 6.62
N ARG A 108 -6.83 2.97 6.16
CA ARG A 108 -7.70 3.23 5.01
C ARG A 108 -8.96 3.95 5.51
N ILE A 109 -9.24 5.12 4.95
CA ILE A 109 -10.38 5.96 5.33
C ILE A 109 -11.22 6.19 4.07
N ALA A 110 -12.50 5.83 4.13
CA ALA A 110 -13.44 6.12 3.05
C ALA A 110 -13.71 7.63 2.99
N LEU A 111 -13.64 8.22 1.79
CA LEU A 111 -13.74 9.66 1.61
C LEU A 111 -15.10 10.18 2.07
N ASP A 112 -16.17 9.46 1.80
CA ASP A 112 -17.55 9.76 2.20
C ASP A 112 -17.77 9.88 3.71
N ARG A 113 -16.89 9.30 4.52
CA ARG A 113 -16.92 9.43 5.97
C ARG A 113 -16.11 10.62 6.49
N ILE A 114 -15.28 11.27 5.66
CA ILE A 114 -14.48 12.40 6.11
C ILE A 114 -15.35 13.67 6.18
N LEU A 115 -15.47 14.24 7.37
CA LEU A 115 -16.19 15.49 7.59
C LEU A 115 -15.33 16.69 7.18
N TYR A 116 -14.18 16.82 7.81
CA TYR A 116 -13.21 17.87 7.56
C TYR A 116 -11.83 17.48 8.09
N ILE A 117 -10.82 18.21 7.65
CA ILE A 117 -9.42 18.04 8.05
C ILE A 117 -8.93 19.37 8.61
N GLU A 118 -8.32 19.31 9.79
CA GLU A 118 -7.77 20.45 10.52
C GLU A 118 -6.25 20.33 10.65
N GLY A 119 -5.51 21.38 10.33
CA GLY A 119 -4.07 21.45 10.58
C GLY A 119 -3.73 21.71 12.05
N LEU A 120 -2.79 20.95 12.62
CA LEU A 120 -2.27 21.08 13.97
C LEU A 120 -0.73 21.01 13.99
N LYS A 121 -0.08 22.18 13.97
CA LYS A 121 1.39 22.29 13.86
C LYS A 121 1.91 21.47 12.68
N ASP A 122 2.70 20.41 12.94
CA ASP A 122 3.29 19.52 11.94
C ASP A 122 2.36 18.35 11.54
N TYR A 123 1.20 18.24 12.20
CA TYR A 123 0.22 17.18 12.00
C TYR A 123 -1.05 17.72 11.35
N ILE A 124 -1.84 16.80 10.83
CA ILE A 124 -3.25 17.03 10.51
C ILE A 124 -4.13 16.13 11.37
N LYS A 125 -5.33 16.62 11.69
CA LYS A 125 -6.43 15.90 12.29
C LYS A 125 -7.48 15.63 11.22
N ILE A 126 -7.81 14.37 11.00
CA ILE A 126 -8.88 13.96 10.09
C ILE A 126 -10.10 13.59 10.94
N HIS A 127 -11.18 14.35 10.77
CA HIS A 127 -12.44 14.09 11.45
C HIS A 127 -13.32 13.20 10.58
N VAL A 128 -13.68 12.04 11.12
CA VAL A 128 -14.44 11.00 10.41
C VAL A 128 -15.79 10.81 11.10
N GLU A 129 -16.83 10.55 10.33
CA GLU A 129 -18.17 10.22 10.84
C GLU A 129 -18.14 8.99 11.73
N ASP A 130 -18.95 9.03 12.80
CA ASP A 130 -19.09 7.99 13.82
C ASP A 130 -17.80 7.66 14.59
N GLU A 131 -16.75 8.47 14.44
CA GLU A 131 -15.49 8.36 15.18
C GLU A 131 -15.36 9.49 16.21
N PRO A 132 -15.30 9.18 17.52
CA PRO A 132 -15.22 10.21 18.56
C PRO A 132 -13.85 10.90 18.62
N LYS A 133 -12.82 10.28 18.05
CA LYS A 133 -11.45 10.80 18.04
C LYS A 133 -10.98 11.05 16.62
N ALA A 134 -10.39 12.21 16.39
CA ALA A 134 -9.76 12.52 15.11
C ALA A 134 -8.51 11.65 14.90
N ILE A 135 -8.28 11.26 13.65
CA ILE A 135 -7.08 10.53 13.24
C ILE A 135 -5.95 11.54 13.05
N LEU A 136 -4.83 11.34 13.74
CA LEU A 136 -3.65 12.19 13.64
C LEU A 136 -2.68 11.63 12.60
N SER A 137 -2.21 12.48 11.69
CA SER A 137 -1.20 12.07 10.70
C SER A 137 -0.14 13.13 10.51
N LEU A 138 1.12 12.68 10.39
CA LEU A 138 2.27 13.51 10.06
C LEU A 138 2.36 13.70 8.54
N ILE A 139 1.45 14.51 8.00
CA ILE A 139 1.43 14.93 6.60
C ILE A 139 1.07 16.41 6.53
N SER A 140 1.70 17.16 5.63
CA SER A 140 1.42 18.59 5.48
C SER A 140 0.02 18.81 4.88
N MET A 141 -0.57 19.98 5.16
CA MET A 141 -1.89 20.30 4.60
C MET A 141 -1.91 20.31 3.07
N LYS A 142 -0.83 20.78 2.45
CA LYS A 142 -0.69 20.81 0.99
C LYS A 142 -0.64 19.39 0.41
N ALA A 143 0.17 18.52 1.00
CA ALA A 143 0.26 17.13 0.54
C ALA A 143 -1.04 16.35 0.76
N MET A 144 -1.82 16.69 1.79
CA MET A 144 -3.14 16.12 1.99
C MET A 144 -4.15 16.64 0.96
N GLU A 145 -4.11 17.93 0.63
CA GLU A 145 -4.96 18.55 -0.41
C GLU A 145 -4.74 17.90 -1.78
N GLU A 146 -3.48 17.64 -2.16
CA GLU A 146 -3.12 16.96 -3.41
C GLU A 146 -3.60 15.49 -3.47
N LYS A 147 -3.86 14.86 -2.33
CA LYS A 147 -4.40 13.49 -2.23
C LYS A 147 -5.93 13.43 -2.27
N LEU A 148 -6.61 14.55 -2.12
CA LEU A 148 -8.07 14.59 -2.06
C LEU A 148 -8.64 15.03 -3.40
N PRO A 149 -9.70 14.37 -3.90
CA PRO A 149 -10.35 14.81 -5.12
C PRO A 149 -10.98 16.19 -4.89
N SER A 150 -10.53 17.17 -5.68
CA SER A 150 -10.99 18.56 -5.62
C SER A 150 -12.48 18.71 -5.98
N SER A 151 -13.07 17.69 -6.60
CA SER A 151 -14.51 17.58 -6.82
C SER A 151 -15.27 17.46 -5.48
N ARG A 152 -14.75 16.70 -4.51
CA ARG A 152 -15.41 16.40 -3.22
C ARG A 152 -14.93 17.27 -2.07
N PHE A 153 -13.68 17.70 -2.08
CA PHE A 153 -13.07 18.47 -1.00
C PHE A 153 -12.70 19.88 -1.45
N ILE A 154 -12.74 20.82 -0.52
CA ILE A 154 -12.34 22.21 -0.77
C ILE A 154 -11.56 22.75 0.43
N ARG A 155 -10.46 23.43 0.15
CA ARG A 155 -9.71 24.17 1.17
C ARG A 155 -10.33 25.53 1.40
N VAL A 156 -10.91 25.73 2.58
CA VAL A 156 -11.59 26.98 2.97
C VAL A 156 -10.73 27.89 3.84
N HIS A 157 -9.64 27.35 4.41
CA HIS A 157 -8.68 28.11 5.21
C HIS A 157 -7.29 27.45 5.10
N ARG A 158 -6.23 28.18 5.45
CA ARG A 158 -4.85 27.62 5.47
C ARG A 158 -4.72 26.36 6.34
N SER A 159 -5.60 26.20 7.32
CA SER A 159 -5.63 25.06 8.25
C SER A 159 -6.87 24.17 8.12
N PHE A 160 -7.76 24.40 7.13
CA PHE A 160 -8.99 23.61 7.00
C PHE A 160 -9.31 23.20 5.56
N ILE A 161 -9.56 21.91 5.40
CA ILE A 161 -10.15 21.31 4.19
C ILE A 161 -11.47 20.66 4.61
N VAL A 162 -12.55 20.93 3.87
CA VAL A 162 -13.89 20.44 4.21
C VAL A 162 -14.44 19.56 3.08
N GLN A 163 -15.24 18.56 3.42
CA GLN A 163 -16.00 17.81 2.44
C GLN A 163 -17.27 18.56 2.05
N LYS A 164 -17.43 18.85 0.76
CA LYS A 164 -18.52 19.69 0.25
C LYS A 164 -19.91 19.11 0.55
N SER A 165 -20.09 17.80 0.41
CA SER A 165 -21.37 17.11 0.63
C SER A 165 -21.79 17.04 2.10
N LYS A 166 -20.89 17.34 3.05
CA LYS A 166 -21.16 17.29 4.49
C LYS A 166 -21.48 18.67 5.09
N ILE A 167 -21.43 19.73 4.28
CA ILE A 167 -21.79 21.09 4.70
C ILE A 167 -23.31 21.15 4.86
N LYS A 168 -23.80 21.42 6.07
CA LYS A 168 -25.23 21.54 6.37
C LYS A 168 -25.75 22.97 6.28
N VAL A 169 -24.97 23.93 6.76
CA VAL A 169 -25.32 25.36 6.82
C VAL A 169 -24.06 26.16 6.53
N LEU A 170 -24.21 27.21 5.74
CA LEU A 170 -23.23 28.28 5.57
C LEU A 170 -23.81 29.52 6.23
N ASP A 171 -23.19 29.96 7.33
CA ASP A 171 -23.52 31.23 7.97
C ASP A 171 -22.64 32.34 7.39
N ARG A 172 -23.18 33.56 7.34
CA ARG A 172 -22.64 34.67 6.56
C ARG A 172 -21.98 35.75 7.42
#